data_AF-A0A453M409-F1
#
_entry.id   AF-A0A453M409-F1
#
_cell.length_a   1.000
_cell.length_b   1.000
_cell.length_c   1.000
_cell.angle_alpha   90.00
_cell.angle_beta   90.00
_cell.angle_gamma   90.00
#
_symmetry.space_group_name_H-M   'P 1'
#
loop_
_entity.id
_entity.type
_entity.pdbx_description
1 polymer ?
#
loop_
_entity_poly.entity_id
_entity_poly.type
_entity_poly.pdbx_seq_one_letter_code
_entity_poly.pdbx_strand_id
1 'polypeptide(L)'
;MPRKERDAEGSRSSSRRRRSPSDSDSDSDSGGSPRRGRSRHRRRSRRKAAPSSSSSSSGASDSQASGSGSDSGDRRRRRSGSAKRGGVTEEQILEYMSKKAQKKAEKVAKKMKANAVSGYSNDSNPFGDPNLTENFVWRKKIDRAVTEGQKVDISVKAEKKRQRERMAEIEKVKKRREERAIEKAQHEEEMALLARERARAEFQDWEKKEEEFHFDQSKFRSEIRLREGRTKPIDVLLKNLNFADEFDVELNEPYLVFKGLTVKEMEELHDDIKMHLDLDRESQVNVKYWE
;
A
#
# COMPACT_ATOMS: atom_id res chain seq x y z
N MET A 1 75.90 7.08 49.15
CA MET A 1 75.05 6.11 49.89
C MET A 1 73.69 6.03 49.23
N PRO A 2 72.90 4.98 49.46
CA PRO A 2 72.69 3.71 48.71
C PRO A 2 71.67 3.85 47.54
N ARG A 3 71.67 3.05 46.46
CA ARG A 3 71.28 1.62 46.23
C ARG A 3 69.78 1.29 46.39
N LYS A 4 69.19 0.79 45.27
CA LYS A 4 68.00 -0.09 45.10
C LYS A 4 66.64 0.52 45.53
N GLU A 5 65.50 0.21 44.90
CA GLU A 5 65.07 -1.08 44.35
C GLU A 5 64.01 -0.92 43.24
N ARG A 6 63.88 -1.97 42.41
CA ARG A 6 62.79 -2.18 41.45
C ARG A 6 61.71 -2.94 42.19
N ASP A 7 60.44 -2.68 41.88
CA ASP A 7 59.42 -3.72 41.91
C ASP A 7 58.49 -3.56 40.71
N ALA A 8 58.23 -4.71 40.10
CA ALA A 8 57.41 -4.92 38.93
C ALA A 8 56.15 -5.63 39.39
N GLU A 9 54.97 -5.17 38.98
CA GLU A 9 53.80 -6.03 38.85
C GLU A 9 53.03 -5.68 37.57
N GLY A 10 52.96 -6.65 36.67
CA GLY A 10 52.11 -6.59 35.48
C GLY A 10 50.72 -7.12 35.77
N SER A 11 49.75 -6.77 34.91
CA SER A 11 48.76 -7.71 34.35
C SER A 11 47.72 -7.02 33.44
N ARG A 12 47.71 -7.47 32.18
CA ARG A 12 46.54 -7.96 31.43
C ARG A 12 45.50 -6.96 30.85
N SER A 13 45.70 -6.70 29.56
CA SER A 13 44.76 -6.94 28.45
C SER A 13 43.25 -6.69 28.62
N SER A 14 42.70 -5.78 27.81
CA SER A 14 41.55 -6.13 26.97
C SER A 14 41.43 -5.22 25.74
N SER A 15 41.65 -5.81 24.57
CA SER A 15 41.42 -5.23 23.25
C SER A 15 39.92 -5.21 22.94
N ARG A 16 39.33 -4.04 22.70
CA ARG A 16 38.00 -3.94 22.08
C ARG A 16 38.11 -3.26 20.72
N ARG A 17 37.95 -4.11 19.70
CA ARG A 17 37.90 -3.79 18.26
C ARG A 17 36.70 -2.88 17.98
N ARG A 18 36.94 -1.70 17.41
CA ARG A 18 35.91 -0.89 16.75
C ARG A 18 35.81 -1.34 15.29
N ARG A 19 34.64 -1.84 14.89
CA ARG A 19 34.29 -2.12 13.49
C ARG A 19 33.33 -1.02 13.03
N SER A 20 33.78 -0.22 12.07
CA SER A 20 32.93 0.61 11.23
C SER A 20 32.33 -0.26 10.12
N PRO A 21 31.11 0.05 9.65
CA PRO A 21 30.72 -0.26 8.28
C PRO A 21 30.43 1.05 7.53
N SER A 22 31.26 1.29 6.53
CA SER A 22 30.92 2.03 5.32
C SER A 22 29.90 1.22 4.52
N ASP A 23 28.80 1.83 4.09
CA ASP A 23 28.10 1.40 2.87
C ASP A 23 27.55 2.63 2.16
N SER A 24 28.32 3.01 1.14
CA SER A 24 27.90 3.81 0.01
C SER A 24 27.48 2.85 -1.08
N ASP A 25 26.20 2.82 -1.44
CA ASP A 25 25.79 2.30 -2.75
C ASP A 25 24.65 3.13 -3.33
N SER A 26 24.96 3.62 -4.52
CA SER A 26 24.19 4.46 -5.41
C SER A 26 23.65 3.61 -6.54
N ASP A 27 22.32 3.52 -6.68
CA ASP A 27 21.64 3.01 -7.87
C ASP A 27 20.52 4.00 -8.20
N SER A 28 20.73 4.99 -9.07
CA SER A 28 20.71 4.91 -10.55
C SER A 28 19.39 4.36 -11.10
N ASP A 29 18.43 5.28 -11.16
CA ASP A 29 17.17 5.19 -11.90
C ASP A 29 17.44 4.87 -13.38
N SER A 30 16.93 3.73 -13.85
CA SER A 30 16.90 3.37 -15.26
C SER A 30 15.46 3.18 -15.69
N GLY A 31 14.87 4.25 -16.22
CA GLY A 31 13.64 4.24 -16.98
C GLY A 31 13.70 3.26 -18.15
N GLY A 32 12.67 2.42 -18.27
CA GLY A 32 12.56 1.43 -19.34
C GLY A 32 11.12 0.99 -19.55
N SER A 33 10.34 1.80 -20.27
CA SER A 33 9.06 1.37 -20.85
C SER A 33 9.28 0.23 -21.85
N PRO A 34 8.41 -0.80 -21.91
CA PRO A 34 8.25 -1.57 -23.13
C PRO A 34 6.90 -1.27 -23.77
N ARG A 35 7.00 -0.62 -24.93
CA ARG A 35 5.93 -0.48 -25.90
C ARG A 35 5.52 -1.84 -26.50
N ARG A 36 4.23 -1.92 -26.79
CA ARG A 36 3.51 -2.82 -27.71
C ARG A 36 4.36 -3.51 -28.80
N GLY A 37 4.09 -4.79 -29.03
CA GLY A 37 4.54 -5.49 -30.24
C GLY A 37 4.07 -6.93 -30.41
N ARG A 38 2.99 -7.10 -31.21
CA ARG A 38 2.80 -8.16 -32.22
C ARG A 38 2.50 -9.61 -31.80
N SER A 39 1.21 -9.93 -31.89
CA SER A 39 0.62 -11.05 -32.65
C SER A 39 1.56 -12.11 -33.25
N ARG A 40 1.43 -13.37 -32.80
CA ARG A 40 1.54 -14.55 -33.67
C ARG A 40 0.58 -15.67 -33.23
N HIS A 41 -0.49 -15.82 -34.00
CA HIS A 41 -1.29 -17.03 -34.06
C HIS A 41 -0.42 -18.24 -34.45
N ARG A 42 -0.61 -19.37 -33.76
CA ARG A 42 -0.41 -20.69 -34.35
C ARG A 42 -1.69 -21.50 -34.21
N ARG A 43 -2.44 -21.51 -35.32
CA ARG A 43 -3.51 -22.47 -35.58
C ARG A 43 -2.88 -23.85 -35.78
N ARG A 44 -3.47 -24.88 -35.17
CA ARG A 44 -3.41 -26.24 -35.70
C ARG A 44 -4.83 -26.74 -35.90
N SER A 45 -5.25 -26.63 -37.15
CA SER A 45 -6.45 -27.24 -37.70
C SER A 45 -6.17 -28.68 -38.12
N ARG A 46 -6.99 -29.63 -37.68
CA ARG A 46 -7.51 -30.75 -38.51
C ARG A 46 -8.93 -31.01 -37.97
N ARG A 47 -10.01 -30.62 -38.67
CA ARG A 47 -10.63 -31.26 -39.86
C ARG A 47 -11.03 -32.71 -39.53
N LYS A 48 -12.26 -33.22 -39.70
CA LYS A 48 -13.43 -32.82 -40.51
C LYS A 48 -14.67 -33.67 -40.12
N ALA A 49 -15.86 -33.12 -40.44
CA ALA A 49 -17.14 -33.74 -40.86
C ALA A 49 -17.89 -34.63 -39.83
N ALA A 50 -19.08 -34.28 -39.32
CA ALA A 50 -20.43 -34.09 -39.94
C ALA A 50 -21.11 -35.41 -40.34
N PRO A 51 -22.45 -35.47 -40.54
CA PRO A 51 -23.63 -34.93 -39.84
C PRO A 51 -24.47 -36.15 -39.29
N SER A 52 -25.70 -36.12 -38.75
CA SER A 52 -26.97 -35.60 -39.29
C SER A 52 -28.14 -36.00 -38.37
N SER A 53 -29.14 -35.11 -38.27
CA SER A 53 -30.61 -35.34 -38.28
C SER A 53 -31.16 -36.66 -37.69
N SER A 54 -31.88 -36.63 -36.56
CA SER A 54 -33.30 -36.26 -36.37
C SER A 54 -34.30 -37.42 -36.58
N SER A 55 -35.45 -37.28 -35.92
CA SER A 55 -36.64 -38.13 -35.91
C SER A 55 -36.58 -39.30 -34.90
N SER A 56 -37.60 -39.57 -34.09
CA SER A 56 -38.91 -38.94 -33.91
C SER A 56 -39.62 -39.59 -32.73
N SER A 57 -40.67 -38.90 -32.26
CA SER A 57 -41.92 -39.46 -31.70
C SER A 57 -41.83 -40.23 -30.37
N SER A 58 -42.73 -40.09 -29.40
CA SER A 58 -44.04 -39.41 -29.30
C SER A 58 -44.66 -39.82 -27.95
N GLY A 59 -45.63 -39.03 -27.48
CA GLY A 59 -46.72 -39.49 -26.60
C GLY A 59 -46.43 -39.28 -25.11
N ALA A 60 -46.82 -38.14 -24.54
CA ALA A 60 -48.16 -37.85 -24.02
C ALA A 60 -48.45 -38.65 -22.73
N SER A 61 -48.54 -37.93 -21.60
CA SER A 61 -49.80 -37.65 -20.88
C SER A 61 -50.21 -38.82 -19.98
N ASP A 62 -50.75 -38.70 -18.79
CA ASP A 62 -51.14 -37.63 -17.88
C ASP A 62 -51.63 -38.42 -16.63
N SER A 63 -51.99 -37.67 -15.60
CA SER A 63 -53.02 -37.99 -14.63
C SER A 63 -52.61 -38.59 -13.28
N GLN A 64 -53.05 -37.80 -12.31
CA GLN A 64 -53.15 -37.96 -10.89
C GLN A 64 -54.04 -39.15 -10.53
N ALA A 65 -53.86 -39.73 -9.35
CA ALA A 65 -54.89 -39.74 -8.30
C ALA A 65 -54.54 -40.68 -7.14
N SER A 66 -55.01 -40.24 -5.99
CA SER A 66 -55.15 -40.85 -4.67
C SER A 66 -55.53 -42.32 -4.60
N GLY A 67 -55.13 -42.99 -3.50
CA GLY A 67 -55.73 -44.25 -3.07
C GLY A 67 -55.14 -44.76 -1.76
N SER A 68 -55.70 -44.30 -0.64
CA SER A 68 -55.60 -44.93 0.68
C SER A 68 -56.32 -46.29 0.66
N GLY A 69 -55.70 -47.34 1.21
CA GLY A 69 -56.31 -48.65 1.31
C GLY A 69 -55.47 -49.61 2.15
N SER A 70 -55.79 -49.69 3.43
CA SER A 70 -55.34 -50.75 4.34
C SER A 70 -56.00 -52.07 3.93
N ASP A 71 -55.23 -53.16 3.81
CA ASP A 71 -55.80 -54.50 3.86
C ASP A 71 -54.82 -55.49 4.50
N SER A 72 -55.35 -56.23 5.47
CA SER A 72 -54.68 -57.28 6.22
C SER A 72 -54.91 -58.62 5.51
N GLY A 73 -53.85 -59.33 5.18
CA GLY A 73 -53.95 -60.63 4.51
C GLY A 73 -52.87 -61.60 4.96
N ASP A 74 -53.13 -62.31 6.05
CA ASP A 74 -52.47 -63.57 6.40
C ASP A 74 -52.71 -64.60 5.29
N ARG A 75 -51.64 -65.04 4.61
CA ARG A 75 -51.62 -66.30 3.85
C ARG A 75 -50.28 -66.99 4.01
N ARG A 76 -50.21 -67.84 5.03
CA ARG A 76 -49.21 -68.91 5.14
C ARG A 76 -49.30 -69.89 3.95
N ARG A 77 -48.11 -70.39 3.60
CA ARG A 77 -47.75 -71.57 2.77
C ARG A 77 -47.66 -71.36 1.25
N ARG A 78 -46.44 -71.41 0.72
CA ARG A 78 -45.86 -72.65 0.19
C ARG A 78 -44.35 -72.51 -0.07
N ARG A 79 -43.63 -73.54 0.38
CA ARG A 79 -42.18 -73.71 0.33
C ARG A 79 -41.90 -74.50 -0.95
N SER A 80 -41.36 -73.85 -1.99
CA SER A 80 -40.76 -74.52 -3.15
C SER A 80 -39.53 -73.74 -3.59
N GLY A 81 -38.40 -74.44 -3.66
CA GLY A 81 -37.07 -73.87 -3.63
C GLY A 81 -36.63 -73.11 -4.88
N SER A 82 -35.84 -72.06 -4.65
CA SER A 82 -34.50 -71.90 -5.19
C SER A 82 -33.87 -70.70 -4.48
N ALA A 83 -33.43 -70.92 -3.24
CA ALA A 83 -32.69 -69.92 -2.50
C ALA A 83 -31.25 -69.93 -3.01
N LYS A 84 -30.90 -69.00 -3.91
CA LYS A 84 -29.53 -68.51 -4.05
C LYS A 84 -29.13 -67.85 -2.72
N ARG A 85 -28.74 -68.66 -1.73
CA ARG A 85 -28.03 -68.20 -0.52
C ARG A 85 -26.57 -67.95 -0.90
N GLY A 86 -26.31 -66.85 -1.57
CA GLY A 86 -25.01 -66.18 -1.48
C GLY A 86 -25.06 -65.30 -0.24
N GLY A 87 -24.18 -65.55 0.74
CA GLY A 87 -24.01 -64.63 1.85
C GLY A 87 -23.67 -63.24 1.30
N VAL A 88 -24.17 -62.18 1.95
CA VAL A 88 -23.81 -60.81 1.60
C VAL A 88 -22.29 -60.73 1.68
N THR A 89 -21.63 -60.52 0.56
CA THR A 89 -20.16 -60.47 0.54
C THR A 89 -19.70 -59.20 1.22
N GLU A 90 -18.51 -59.23 1.82
CA GLU A 90 -17.95 -58.07 2.52
C GLU A 90 -17.83 -56.84 1.59
N GLU A 91 -17.56 -57.08 0.31
CA GLU A 91 -17.58 -56.08 -0.75
C GLU A 91 -18.96 -55.41 -0.92
N GLN A 92 -20.05 -56.18 -0.86
CA GLN A 92 -21.42 -55.64 -0.95
C GLN A 92 -21.77 -54.77 0.27
N ILE A 93 -21.21 -55.07 1.45
CA ILE A 93 -21.40 -54.26 2.67
C ILE A 93 -20.67 -52.92 2.53
N LEU A 94 -19.43 -52.94 2.04
CA LEU A 94 -18.64 -51.73 1.82
C LEU A 94 -19.26 -50.83 0.75
N GLU A 95 -19.74 -51.40 -0.36
CA GLU A 95 -20.43 -50.65 -1.42
C GLU A 95 -21.72 -50.01 -0.89
N TYR A 96 -22.51 -50.74 -0.12
CA TYR A 96 -23.73 -50.20 0.50
C TYR A 96 -23.43 -49.05 1.47
N MET A 97 -22.39 -49.19 2.29
CA MET A 97 -21.96 -48.15 3.24
C MET A 97 -21.42 -46.92 2.53
N SER A 98 -20.66 -47.09 1.43
CA SER A 98 -20.20 -46.02 0.56
C SER A 98 -21.37 -45.26 -0.05
N LYS A 99 -22.32 -45.97 -0.66
CA LYS A 99 -23.51 -45.39 -1.30
C LYS A 99 -24.38 -44.64 -0.30
N LYS A 100 -24.47 -45.12 0.95
CA LYS A 100 -25.17 -44.45 2.05
C LYS A 100 -24.43 -43.18 2.50
N ALA A 101 -23.11 -43.22 2.60
CA ALA A 101 -22.27 -42.07 2.95
C ALA A 101 -22.31 -40.99 1.87
N GLN A 102 -22.25 -41.37 0.59
CA GLN A 102 -22.42 -40.46 -0.55
C GLN A 102 -23.78 -39.76 -0.52
N LYS A 103 -24.88 -40.52 -0.37
CA LYS A 103 -26.23 -39.94 -0.26
C LYS A 103 -26.35 -38.99 0.93
N LYS A 104 -25.67 -39.25 2.04
CA LYS A 104 -25.64 -38.35 3.20
C LYS A 104 -24.87 -37.06 2.88
N ALA A 105 -23.71 -37.18 2.22
CA ALA A 105 -22.91 -36.03 1.78
C ALA A 105 -23.66 -35.12 0.81
N GLU A 106 -24.34 -35.70 -0.18
CA GLU A 106 -25.15 -34.96 -1.14
C GLU A 106 -26.31 -34.22 -0.48
N LYS A 107 -26.97 -34.84 0.51
CA LYS A 107 -28.01 -34.17 1.30
C LYS A 107 -27.46 -32.99 2.09
N VAL A 108 -26.24 -33.10 2.64
CA VAL A 108 -25.58 -32.00 3.34
C VAL A 108 -25.18 -30.90 2.37
N ALA A 109 -24.60 -31.23 1.22
CA ALA A 109 -24.23 -30.27 0.18
C ALA A 109 -25.45 -29.48 -0.32
N LYS A 110 -26.56 -30.16 -0.61
CA LYS A 110 -27.83 -29.51 -1.00
C LYS A 110 -28.36 -28.55 0.07
N LYS A 111 -28.25 -28.90 1.35
CA LYS A 111 -28.65 -28.05 2.48
C LYS A 111 -27.70 -26.87 2.73
N MET A 112 -26.48 -26.94 2.21
CA MET A 112 -25.45 -25.91 2.36
C MET A 112 -25.32 -25.03 1.10
N LYS A 113 -26.13 -25.27 0.06
CA LYS A 113 -26.22 -24.45 -1.14
C LYS A 113 -26.50 -23.00 -0.74
N ALA A 114 -25.63 -22.10 -1.16
CA ALA A 114 -25.76 -20.67 -0.91
C ALA A 114 -26.57 -19.99 -2.03
N ASN A 115 -27.09 -18.79 -1.80
CA ASN A 115 -27.68 -18.00 -2.90
C ASN A 115 -26.61 -17.29 -3.75
N ALA A 116 -25.46 -16.96 -3.13
CA ALA A 116 -24.33 -16.35 -3.80
C ALA A 116 -23.03 -16.73 -3.09
N VAL A 117 -21.95 -16.85 -3.85
CA VAL A 117 -20.60 -17.13 -3.36
C VAL A 117 -19.70 -15.98 -3.79
N SER A 118 -19.05 -15.32 -2.82
CA SER A 118 -18.12 -14.20 -3.08
C SER A 118 -18.71 -13.05 -3.92
N GLY A 119 -20.02 -12.80 -3.79
CA GLY A 119 -20.73 -11.75 -4.51
C GLY A 119 -21.32 -12.15 -5.87
N TYR A 120 -21.09 -13.39 -6.31
CA TYR A 120 -21.61 -13.90 -7.58
C TYR A 120 -22.74 -14.92 -7.37
N SER A 121 -23.80 -14.81 -8.16
CA SER A 121 -24.88 -15.79 -8.27
C SER A 121 -24.61 -16.73 -9.46
N ASN A 122 -25.37 -17.84 -9.57
CA ASN A 122 -25.25 -18.74 -10.72
C ASN A 122 -25.58 -18.04 -12.05
N ASP A 123 -26.51 -17.08 -12.04
CA ASP A 123 -26.96 -16.36 -13.25
C ASP A 123 -26.06 -15.16 -13.60
N SER A 124 -25.26 -14.68 -12.65
CA SER A 124 -24.34 -13.55 -12.81
C SER A 124 -22.91 -13.97 -12.46
N ASN A 125 -22.47 -15.07 -13.08
CA ASN A 125 -21.14 -15.62 -12.91
C ASN A 125 -20.21 -15.25 -14.09
N PRO A 126 -19.14 -14.46 -13.88
CA PRO A 126 -18.21 -14.07 -14.94
C PRO A 126 -17.42 -15.24 -15.56
N PHE A 127 -17.41 -16.41 -14.93
CA PHE A 127 -16.72 -17.61 -15.42
C PHE A 127 -17.62 -18.60 -16.15
N GLY A 128 -18.93 -18.30 -16.28
CA GLY A 128 -19.88 -19.12 -17.02
C GLY A 128 -20.18 -20.50 -16.40
N ASP A 129 -19.88 -20.69 -15.11
CA ASP A 129 -20.25 -21.92 -14.39
C ASP A 129 -21.70 -21.82 -13.89
N PRO A 130 -22.61 -22.71 -14.35
CA PRO A 130 -24.02 -22.71 -13.96
C PRO A 130 -24.29 -23.19 -12.53
N ASN A 131 -23.30 -23.80 -11.84
CA ASN A 131 -23.48 -24.42 -10.53
C ASN A 131 -22.59 -23.81 -9.43
N LEU A 132 -22.18 -22.55 -9.57
CA LEU A 132 -21.27 -21.85 -8.64
C LEU A 132 -21.70 -21.90 -7.16
N THR A 133 -23.01 -21.91 -6.91
CA THR A 133 -23.61 -21.94 -5.56
C THR A 133 -23.65 -23.34 -4.94
N GLU A 134 -23.40 -24.39 -5.71
CA GLU A 134 -23.49 -25.77 -5.24
C GLU A 134 -22.18 -26.26 -4.61
N ASN A 135 -22.30 -27.00 -3.50
CA ASN A 135 -21.14 -27.56 -2.82
C ASN A 135 -20.71 -28.88 -3.46
N PHE A 136 -19.45 -28.95 -3.89
CA PHE A 136 -18.88 -30.15 -4.49
C PHE A 136 -18.78 -31.32 -3.49
N VAL A 137 -19.24 -32.50 -3.91
CA VAL A 137 -19.11 -33.76 -3.16
C VAL A 137 -18.11 -34.66 -3.86
N TRP A 138 -16.97 -34.92 -3.21
CA TRP A 138 -15.95 -35.81 -3.75
C TRP A 138 -16.29 -37.28 -3.48
N ARG A 139 -17.16 -37.87 -4.31
CA ARG A 139 -17.64 -39.26 -4.19
C ARG A 139 -16.51 -40.28 -4.00
N LYS A 140 -15.49 -40.22 -4.85
CA LYS A 140 -14.32 -41.13 -4.78
C LYS A 140 -13.52 -41.04 -3.46
N LYS A 141 -13.50 -39.85 -2.82
CA LYS A 141 -12.87 -39.67 -1.51
C LYS A 141 -13.71 -40.29 -0.40
N ILE A 142 -15.03 -40.22 -0.51
CA ILE A 142 -15.96 -40.86 0.44
C ILE A 142 -15.84 -42.38 0.33
N ASP A 143 -15.77 -42.92 -0.88
CA ASP A 143 -15.63 -44.37 -1.11
C ASP A 143 -14.35 -44.90 -0.49
N ARG A 144 -13.23 -44.21 -0.75
CA ARG A 144 -11.94 -44.52 -0.14
C ARG A 144 -11.99 -44.48 1.40
N ALA A 145 -12.62 -43.44 1.97
CA ALA A 145 -12.73 -43.34 3.42
C ALA A 145 -13.59 -44.45 4.04
N VAL A 146 -14.63 -44.92 3.33
CA VAL A 146 -15.46 -46.04 3.77
C VAL A 146 -14.70 -47.37 3.68
N THR A 147 -13.93 -47.60 2.61
CA THR A 147 -13.09 -48.80 2.48
C THR A 147 -11.96 -48.84 3.51
N GLU A 148 -11.43 -47.69 3.90
CA GLU A 148 -10.40 -47.55 4.94
C GLU A 148 -10.99 -47.55 6.36
N GLY A 149 -12.31 -47.67 6.52
CA GLY A 149 -12.98 -47.69 7.83
C GLY A 149 -13.00 -46.34 8.57
N GLN A 150 -12.66 -45.24 7.90
CA GLN A 150 -12.65 -43.90 8.51
C GLN A 150 -14.08 -43.37 8.67
N LYS A 151 -14.46 -43.04 9.91
CA LYS A 151 -15.71 -42.32 10.19
C LYS A 151 -15.59 -40.85 9.78
N VAL A 152 -15.95 -40.53 8.55
CA VAL A 152 -16.08 -39.14 8.10
C VAL A 152 -17.37 -38.57 8.68
N ASP A 153 -17.26 -37.57 9.56
CA ASP A 153 -18.43 -36.90 10.15
C ASP A 153 -19.03 -35.90 9.15
N ILE A 154 -19.81 -36.42 8.22
CA ILE A 154 -20.46 -35.66 7.13
C ILE A 154 -21.79 -35.06 7.64
N SER A 155 -21.72 -34.26 8.70
CA SER A 155 -22.88 -33.60 9.30
C SER A 155 -22.93 -32.12 8.92
N VAL A 156 -24.15 -31.59 8.70
CA VAL A 156 -24.37 -30.16 8.44
C VAL A 156 -23.75 -29.28 9.54
N LYS A 157 -23.82 -29.72 10.80
CA LYS A 157 -23.24 -28.98 11.94
C LYS A 157 -21.71 -28.93 11.87
N ALA A 158 -21.07 -30.05 11.49
CA ALA A 158 -19.63 -30.14 11.36
C ALA A 158 -19.12 -29.27 10.19
N GLU A 159 -19.82 -29.28 9.05
CA GLU A 159 -19.43 -28.46 7.89
C GLU A 159 -19.61 -26.96 8.17
N LYS A 160 -20.71 -26.56 8.83
CA LYS A 160 -20.91 -25.17 9.30
C LYS A 160 -19.82 -24.72 10.28
N LYS A 161 -19.35 -25.61 11.15
CA LYS A 161 -18.24 -25.32 12.07
C LYS A 161 -16.94 -25.05 11.30
N ARG A 162 -16.60 -25.91 10.34
CA ARG A 162 -15.43 -25.72 9.45
C ARG A 162 -15.50 -24.43 8.63
N GLN A 163 -16.69 -24.05 8.16
CA GLN A 163 -16.88 -22.79 7.45
C GLN A 163 -16.65 -21.58 8.38
N ARG A 164 -17.16 -21.62 9.61
CA ARG A 164 -16.91 -20.57 10.60
C ARG A 164 -15.43 -20.44 10.97
N GLU A 165 -14.74 -21.56 11.14
CA GLU A 165 -13.29 -21.58 11.39
C GLU A 165 -12.51 -20.95 10.22
N ARG A 166 -12.85 -21.30 8.97
CA ARG A 166 -12.26 -20.68 7.77
C ARG A 166 -12.53 -19.17 7.68
N MET A 167 -13.75 -18.74 7.97
CA MET A 167 -14.10 -17.31 7.95
C MET A 167 -13.36 -16.54 9.04
N ALA A 168 -13.22 -17.11 10.24
CA ALA A 168 -12.47 -16.50 11.34
C ALA A 168 -10.97 -16.39 11.02
N GLU A 169 -10.40 -17.35 10.30
CA GLU A 169 -9.02 -17.28 9.81
C GLU A 169 -8.83 -16.15 8.78
N ILE A 170 -9.75 -16.02 7.83
CA ILE A 170 -9.76 -14.92 6.85
C ILE A 170 -9.85 -13.57 7.56
N GLU A 171 -10.71 -13.45 8.57
CA GLU A 171 -10.87 -12.21 9.35
C GLU A 171 -9.59 -11.83 10.08
N LYS A 172 -8.89 -12.79 10.69
CA LYS A 172 -7.58 -12.54 11.32
C LYS A 172 -6.54 -12.04 10.31
N VAL A 173 -6.52 -12.62 9.11
CA VAL A 173 -5.60 -12.16 8.05
C VAL A 173 -5.97 -10.76 7.57
N LYS A 174 -7.27 -10.46 7.43
CA LYS A 174 -7.75 -9.13 7.07
C LYS A 174 -7.35 -8.10 8.12
N LYS A 175 -7.58 -8.37 9.40
CA LYS A 175 -7.19 -7.50 10.51
C LYS A 175 -5.69 -7.18 10.48
N ARG A 176 -4.83 -8.19 10.29
CA ARG A 176 -3.37 -7.99 10.17
C ARG A 176 -2.95 -7.15 8.96
N ARG A 177 -3.75 -7.12 7.88
CA ARG A 177 -3.47 -6.26 6.71
C ARG A 177 -3.92 -4.84 6.98
N GLU A 178 -5.08 -4.69 7.63
CA GLU A 178 -5.63 -3.41 8.03
C GLU A 178 -4.73 -2.71 9.06
N GLU A 179 -4.26 -3.42 10.08
CA GLU A 179 -3.29 -2.90 11.06
C GLU A 179 -2.01 -2.38 10.38
N ARG A 180 -1.42 -3.16 9.45
CA ARG A 180 -0.26 -2.72 8.67
C ARG A 180 -0.54 -1.53 7.74
N ALA A 181 -1.75 -1.44 7.21
CA ALA A 181 -2.14 -0.32 6.36
C ALA A 181 -2.33 0.95 7.20
N ILE A 182 -2.91 0.84 8.39
CA ILE A 182 -3.07 1.95 9.34
C ILE A 182 -1.70 2.42 9.83
N GLU A 183 -0.84 1.51 10.27
CA GLU A 183 0.54 1.84 10.72
C GLU A 183 1.34 2.52 9.60
N LYS A 184 1.26 2.00 8.37
CA LYS A 184 1.92 2.62 7.22
C LYS A 184 1.34 4.01 6.90
N ALA A 185 0.02 4.17 6.97
CA ALA A 185 -0.63 5.46 6.70
C ALA A 185 -0.26 6.50 7.76
N GLN A 186 -0.23 6.12 9.04
CA GLN A 186 0.22 7.00 10.12
C GLN A 186 1.69 7.40 9.94
N HIS A 187 2.56 6.43 9.63
CA HIS A 187 3.97 6.73 9.38
C HIS A 187 4.18 7.62 8.14
N GLU A 188 3.42 7.39 7.07
CA GLU A 188 3.45 8.23 5.87
C GLU A 188 2.95 9.65 6.16
N GLU A 189 1.91 9.80 6.99
CA GLU A 189 1.40 11.10 7.42
C GLU A 189 2.41 11.85 8.30
N GLU A 190 3.03 11.19 9.27
CA GLU A 190 4.10 11.77 10.10
C GLU A 190 5.30 12.22 9.25
N MET A 191 5.74 11.38 8.31
CA MET A 191 6.84 11.72 7.40
C MET A 191 6.47 12.86 6.45
N ALA A 192 5.22 12.92 5.97
CA ALA A 192 4.75 14.01 5.12
C ALA A 192 4.68 15.35 5.87
N LEU A 193 4.24 15.33 7.14
CA LEU A 193 4.26 16.52 7.99
C LEU A 193 5.69 17.03 8.21
N LEU A 194 6.62 16.13 8.57
CA LEU A 194 8.02 16.49 8.78
C LEU A 194 8.67 17.02 7.49
N ALA A 195 8.36 16.43 6.33
CA ALA A 195 8.82 16.93 5.04
C ALA A 195 8.28 18.34 4.74
N ARG A 196 7.01 18.61 5.06
CA ARG A 196 6.41 19.93 4.90
C ARG A 196 7.04 20.96 5.83
N GLU A 197 7.34 20.59 7.06
CA GLU A 197 8.04 21.46 8.01
C GLU A 197 9.45 21.79 7.54
N ARG A 198 10.21 20.77 7.08
CA ARG A 198 11.54 20.99 6.49
C ARG A 198 11.47 21.92 5.28
N ALA A 199 10.54 21.70 4.37
CA ALA A 199 10.37 22.56 3.19
C ALA A 199 10.04 24.01 3.56
N ARG A 200 9.26 24.24 4.63
CA ARG A 200 8.98 25.60 5.14
C ARG A 200 10.22 26.26 5.73
N ALA A 201 10.99 25.52 6.52
CA ALA A 201 12.25 26.04 7.10
C ALA A 201 13.26 26.38 5.99
N GLU A 202 13.43 25.49 5.01
CA GLU A 202 14.28 25.75 3.85
C GLU A 202 13.80 26.98 3.07
N PHE A 203 12.48 27.11 2.84
CA PHE A 203 11.93 28.29 2.15
C PHE A 203 12.22 29.60 2.89
N GLN A 204 12.09 29.62 4.21
CA GLN A 204 12.43 30.81 5.02
C GLN A 204 13.92 31.15 4.96
N ASP A 205 14.79 30.14 4.98
CA ASP A 205 16.24 30.37 4.85
C ASP A 205 16.61 30.86 3.45
N TRP A 206 15.89 30.43 2.41
CA TRP A 206 16.02 30.95 1.05
C TRP A 206 15.55 32.40 0.94
N GLU A 207 14.40 32.74 1.52
CA GLU A 207 13.85 34.10 1.52
C GLU A 207 14.82 35.09 2.19
N LYS A 208 15.38 34.74 3.35
CA LYS A 208 16.41 35.57 4.02
C LYS A 208 17.66 35.76 3.17
N LYS A 209 18.15 34.69 2.53
CA LYS A 209 19.32 34.78 1.63
C LYS A 209 19.04 35.62 0.40
N GLU A 210 17.80 35.60 -0.11
CA GLU A 210 17.38 36.45 -1.22
C GLU A 210 17.34 37.92 -0.81
N GLU A 211 16.81 38.24 0.37
CA GLU A 211 16.84 39.59 0.94
C GLU A 211 18.28 40.10 1.14
N GLU A 212 19.15 39.29 1.75
CA GLU A 212 20.58 39.58 1.91
C GLU A 212 21.27 39.81 0.56
N PHE A 213 20.99 38.97 -0.44
CA PHE A 213 21.54 39.12 -1.78
C PHE A 213 21.09 40.43 -2.44
N HIS A 214 19.80 40.78 -2.35
CA HIS A 214 19.28 42.04 -2.88
C HIS A 214 19.92 43.26 -2.19
N PHE A 215 20.15 43.16 -0.89
CA PHE A 215 20.82 44.18 -0.11
C PHE A 215 22.29 44.37 -0.51
N ASP A 216 23.05 43.27 -0.63
CA ASP A 216 24.44 43.32 -1.11
C ASP A 216 24.54 43.87 -2.53
N GLN A 217 23.60 43.45 -3.41
CA GLN A 217 23.49 44.02 -4.75
C GLN A 217 23.21 45.53 -4.70
N SER A 218 22.36 46.00 -3.79
CA SER A 218 22.10 47.42 -3.61
C SER A 218 23.37 48.16 -3.18
N LYS A 219 24.07 47.70 -2.12
CA LYS A 219 25.35 48.25 -1.65
C LYS A 219 26.37 48.35 -2.79
N PHE A 220 26.57 47.27 -3.54
CA PHE A 220 27.51 47.22 -4.67
C PHE A 220 27.11 48.18 -5.80
N ARG A 221 25.82 48.22 -6.16
CA ARG A 221 25.32 49.17 -7.18
C ARG A 221 25.47 50.62 -6.74
N SER A 222 25.31 50.91 -5.46
CA SER A 222 25.49 52.24 -4.87
C SER A 222 26.96 52.67 -4.95
N GLU A 223 27.89 51.76 -4.66
CA GLU A 223 29.33 51.99 -4.79
C GLU A 223 29.75 52.31 -6.24
N ILE A 224 29.23 51.56 -7.22
CA ILE A 224 29.48 51.84 -8.64
C ILE A 224 28.94 53.21 -9.04
N ARG A 225 27.69 53.53 -8.65
CA ARG A 225 27.06 54.83 -8.98
C ARG A 225 27.81 56.00 -8.38
N LEU A 226 28.34 55.84 -7.16
CA LEU A 226 29.18 56.84 -6.51
C LEU A 226 30.47 57.10 -7.29
N ARG A 227 31.13 56.04 -7.75
CA ARG A 227 32.36 56.12 -8.57
C ARG A 227 32.12 56.74 -9.94
N GLU A 228 30.97 56.47 -10.56
CA GLU A 228 30.61 56.97 -11.89
C GLU A 228 29.96 58.37 -11.89
N GLY A 229 29.73 58.97 -10.71
CA GLY A 229 29.13 60.30 -10.57
C GLY A 229 27.64 60.37 -10.89
N ARG A 230 26.94 59.23 -10.98
CA ARG A 230 25.48 59.15 -11.20
C ARG A 230 24.77 58.80 -9.89
N THR A 231 25.04 59.61 -8.87
CA THR A 231 24.63 59.35 -7.49
C THR A 231 23.12 59.45 -7.33
N LYS A 232 22.51 58.42 -6.76
CA LYS A 232 21.16 58.49 -6.21
C LYS A 232 21.19 59.06 -4.79
N PRO A 233 20.03 59.53 -4.29
CA PRO A 233 19.88 60.00 -2.91
C PRO A 233 20.41 59.02 -1.85
N ILE A 234 20.09 57.71 -1.98
CA ILE A 234 20.58 56.67 -1.06
C ILE A 234 22.11 56.53 -1.07
N ASP A 235 22.76 56.78 -2.21
CA ASP A 235 24.22 56.66 -2.35
C ASP A 235 24.93 57.75 -1.54
N VAL A 236 24.31 58.93 -1.42
CA VAL A 236 24.83 60.04 -0.61
C VAL A 236 24.71 59.71 0.88
N LEU A 237 23.62 59.09 1.30
CA LEU A 237 23.44 58.63 2.68
C LEU A 237 24.45 57.52 3.02
N LEU A 238 24.59 56.52 2.15
CA LEU A 238 25.59 55.47 2.30
C LEU A 238 27.02 56.02 2.32
N LYS A 239 27.29 57.07 1.51
CA LYS A 239 28.59 57.72 1.51
C LYS A 239 28.87 58.37 2.86
N ASN A 240 27.90 59.10 3.41
CA ASN A 240 28.02 59.76 4.71
C ASN A 240 28.21 58.76 5.86
N LEU A 241 27.62 57.57 5.76
CA LEU A 241 27.77 56.51 6.75
C LEU A 241 29.14 55.80 6.67
N ASN A 242 29.60 55.44 5.46
CA ASN A 242 30.78 54.61 5.25
C ASN A 242 32.09 55.40 5.14
N PHE A 243 32.07 56.64 4.65
CA PHE A 243 33.27 57.44 4.38
C PHE A 243 33.51 58.59 5.36
N ALA A 244 32.88 58.55 6.54
CA ALA A 244 33.16 59.53 7.60
C ALA A 244 34.64 59.52 8.07
N ASP A 245 35.38 58.42 7.82
CA ASP A 245 36.74 58.22 8.34
C ASP A 245 37.87 58.21 7.28
N GLU A 246 37.59 58.07 5.98
CA GLU A 246 38.64 57.77 4.98
C GLU A 246 38.97 58.90 3.99
N PHE A 247 38.07 59.86 3.75
CA PHE A 247 38.35 60.96 2.81
C PHE A 247 37.86 62.29 3.37
N ASP A 248 38.75 63.28 3.39
CA ASP A 248 38.55 64.69 3.75
C ASP A 248 37.63 65.41 2.73
N VAL A 249 36.43 64.85 2.54
CA VAL A 249 35.46 65.22 1.53
C VAL A 249 34.25 65.80 2.23
N GLU A 250 33.85 66.99 1.79
CA GLU A 250 32.69 67.75 2.26
C GLU A 250 31.52 66.83 2.63
N LEU A 251 31.33 66.66 3.95
CA LEU A 251 30.17 66.02 4.55
C LEU A 251 28.94 66.84 4.14
N ASN A 252 28.24 66.41 3.10
CA ASN A 252 26.93 66.96 2.80
C ASN A 252 26.00 66.61 3.95
N GLU A 253 25.46 67.62 4.62
CA GLU A 253 24.50 67.45 5.70
C GLU A 253 23.41 66.44 5.25
N PRO A 254 23.24 65.28 5.92
CA PRO A 254 22.44 64.17 5.39
C PRO A 254 21.00 64.56 5.00
N TYR A 255 20.43 65.57 5.66
CA TYR A 255 19.09 66.07 5.37
C TYR A 255 18.97 66.87 4.07
N LEU A 256 20.08 67.33 3.48
CA LEU A 256 20.08 68.03 2.19
C LEU A 256 19.68 67.10 1.04
N VAL A 257 19.87 65.79 1.20
CA VAL A 257 19.48 64.76 0.22
C VAL A 257 17.97 64.80 -0.07
N PHE A 258 17.15 65.21 0.91
CA PHE A 258 15.70 65.32 0.74
C PHE A 258 15.27 66.59 0.00
N LYS A 259 16.13 67.59 -0.14
CA LYS A 259 15.78 68.85 -0.81
C LYS A 259 15.75 68.65 -2.32
N GLY A 260 14.58 68.85 -2.92
CA GLY A 260 14.40 68.80 -4.37
C GLY A 260 14.02 67.44 -4.94
N LEU A 261 13.77 66.44 -4.09
CA LEU A 261 13.21 65.15 -4.52
C LEU A 261 11.73 65.29 -4.86
N THR A 262 11.31 64.58 -5.91
CA THR A 262 9.90 64.37 -6.20
C THR A 262 9.28 63.37 -5.22
N VAL A 263 7.95 63.33 -5.13
CA VAL A 263 7.23 62.38 -4.24
C VAL A 263 7.63 60.93 -4.52
N LYS A 264 7.77 60.55 -5.81
CA LYS A 264 8.17 59.20 -6.20
C LYS A 264 9.60 58.86 -5.76
N GLU A 265 10.53 59.80 -5.92
CA GLU A 265 11.92 59.60 -5.49
C GLU A 265 12.03 59.57 -3.96
N MET A 266 11.14 60.25 -3.25
CA MET A 266 11.04 60.19 -1.80
C MET A 266 10.48 58.85 -1.31
N GLU A 267 9.49 58.29 -2.01
CA GLU A 267 8.99 56.93 -1.75
C GLU A 267 10.08 55.87 -2.01
N GLU A 268 10.79 55.97 -3.15
CA GLU A 268 11.92 55.09 -3.46
C GLU A 268 13.02 55.17 -2.40
N LEU A 269 13.39 56.39 -1.98
CA LEU A 269 14.40 56.60 -0.95
C LEU A 269 13.95 56.05 0.41
N HIS A 270 12.67 56.19 0.76
CA HIS A 270 12.12 55.62 1.98
C HIS A 270 12.22 54.09 1.98
N ASP A 271 11.87 53.44 0.86
CA ASP A 271 11.95 51.99 0.74
C ASP A 271 13.41 51.49 0.79
N ASP A 272 14.33 52.22 0.15
CA ASP A 272 15.77 51.95 0.25
C ASP A 272 16.27 52.09 1.70
N ILE A 273 15.92 53.16 2.42
CA ILE A 273 16.29 53.37 3.83
C ILE A 273 15.72 52.26 4.71
N LYS A 274 14.46 51.86 4.48
CA LYS A 274 13.82 50.78 5.23
C LYS A 274 14.56 49.45 5.06
N MET A 275 14.96 49.11 3.83
CA MET A 275 15.78 47.93 3.57
C MET A 275 17.12 47.98 4.33
N HIS A 276 17.76 49.16 4.42
CA HIS A 276 18.96 49.35 5.22
C HIS A 276 18.71 49.24 6.73
N LEU A 277 17.58 49.72 7.25
CA LEU A 277 17.22 49.56 8.66
C LEU A 277 17.00 48.09 9.07
N ASP A 278 16.46 47.29 8.15
CA ASP A 278 16.18 45.87 8.39
C ASP A 278 17.46 45.01 8.33
N LEU A 279 18.40 45.32 7.43
CA LEU A 279 19.56 44.46 7.14
C LEU A 279 20.92 45.02 7.58
N ASP A 280 21.11 46.34 7.71
CA ASP A 280 22.38 47.00 8.07
C ASP A 280 22.58 47.11 9.60
N ARG A 281 22.45 45.99 10.31
CA ARG A 281 22.53 45.92 11.79
C ARG A 281 23.92 45.53 12.31
N GLU A 282 24.94 45.63 11.46
CA GLU A 282 26.31 45.22 11.76
C GLU A 282 26.98 46.08 12.84
N SER A 283 26.68 47.39 12.85
CA SER A 283 27.24 48.35 13.80
C SER A 283 26.13 49.15 14.48
N GLN A 284 26.27 49.39 15.78
CA GLN A 284 25.37 50.26 16.54
C GLN A 284 25.32 51.69 15.98
N VAL A 285 26.36 52.12 15.25
CA VAL A 285 26.41 53.41 14.56
C VAL A 285 25.50 53.40 13.33
N ASN A 286 25.51 52.32 12.54
CA ASN A 286 24.65 52.16 11.35
C ASN A 286 23.17 52.13 11.76
N VAL A 287 22.84 51.37 12.81
CA VAL A 287 21.47 51.30 13.33
C VAL A 287 20.97 52.70 13.72
N LYS A 288 21.75 53.46 14.50
CA LYS A 288 21.39 54.82 14.92
C LYS A 288 21.34 55.84 13.78
N TYR A 289 22.02 55.56 12.68
CA TYR A 289 22.05 56.45 11.51
C TYR A 289 20.80 56.26 10.64
N TRP A 290 20.33 55.02 10.51
CA TRP A 290 19.15 54.68 9.72
C TRP A 290 17.82 54.90 10.48
N GLU A 291 17.83 54.87 11.82
CA GLU A 291 16.71 55.29 12.69
C GLU A 291 16.43 56.80 12.65
#